data_AF-A0A2M8PLC8-F1
#
_entry.id   AF-A0A2M8PLC8-F1
#
_cell.length_a   1.000
_cell.length_b   1.000
_cell.length_c   1.000
_cell.angle_alpha   90.00
_cell.angle_beta   90.00
_cell.angle_gamma   90.00
#
_symmetry.space_group_name_H-M   'P 1'
#
loop_
_entity.id
_entity.type
_entity.pdbx_description
1 polymer ?
#
loop_
_entity_poly.entity_id
_entity_poly.type
_entity_poly.pdbx_seq_one_letter_code
_entity_poly.pdbx_strand_id
1 'polypeptide(L)'
;TFKIGDRIAINMQMNLLSIAIYLAIVKAGCQVVSIAHSFSTSQIEIRTQLTNTTAIIVQESFVRNGKRINLLQKVTAIPNAPRLIVIANADDEPRLSKQ
;
A
#
# COMPACT_ATOMS: atom_id res chain seq x y z
N THR A 1 -15.53 -4.85 9.14
CA THR A 1 -15.30 -6.07 8.35
C THR A 1 -15.54 -5.75 6.90
N PHE A 2 -14.72 -6.28 5.99
CA PHE A 2 -14.93 -6.11 4.55
C PHE A 2 -16.07 -6.97 4.04
N LYS A 3 -16.74 -6.51 2.99
CA LYS A 3 -17.84 -7.19 2.31
C LYS A 3 -17.42 -7.52 0.88
N ILE A 4 -18.06 -8.54 0.30
CA ILE A 4 -17.91 -8.87 -1.12
C ILE A 4 -18.21 -7.62 -1.95
N GLY A 5 -17.33 -7.31 -2.90
CA GLY A 5 -17.41 -6.13 -3.76
C GLY A 5 -16.73 -4.88 -3.21
N ASP A 6 -16.26 -4.88 -1.95
CA ASP A 6 -15.46 -3.76 -1.42
C ASP A 6 -14.19 -3.56 -2.25
N ARG A 7 -13.81 -2.31 -2.44
CA ARG A 7 -12.62 -1.94 -3.22
C ARG A 7 -11.48 -1.63 -2.29
N ILE A 8 -10.42 -2.42 -2.38
CA ILE A 8 -9.28 -2.33 -1.46
C ILE A 8 -8.06 -1.94 -2.28
N ALA A 9 -7.51 -0.76 -1.99
CA ALA A 9 -6.31 -0.28 -2.63
C ALA A 9 -5.06 -0.87 -2.01
N ILE A 10 -4.04 -1.12 -2.84
CA ILE A 10 -2.71 -1.54 -2.40
C ILE A 10 -1.70 -0.48 -2.84
N ASN A 11 -0.92 0.04 -1.88
CA ASN A 11 0.21 0.92 -2.13
C ASN A 11 1.47 0.38 -1.44
N MET A 12 2.16 -0.54 -2.12
CA MET A 12 3.31 -1.26 -1.60
C MET A 12 4.38 -1.45 -2.68
N GLN A 13 5.61 -1.80 -2.28
CA GLN A 13 6.62 -2.29 -3.21
C GLN A 13 6.22 -3.68 -3.75
N MET A 14 6.75 -4.07 -4.92
CA MET A 14 6.60 -5.42 -5.47
C MET A 14 7.41 -6.43 -4.66
N ASN A 15 6.83 -6.93 -3.57
CA ASN A 15 7.38 -8.00 -2.72
C ASN A 15 6.35 -9.12 -2.51
N LEU A 16 6.76 -10.20 -1.82
CA LEU A 16 5.90 -11.36 -1.55
C LEU A 16 4.60 -10.97 -0.83
N LEU A 17 4.68 -10.04 0.14
CA LEU A 17 3.51 -9.58 0.89
C LEU A 17 2.50 -8.85 -0.01
N SER A 18 2.97 -8.02 -0.94
CA SER A 18 2.10 -7.34 -1.91
C SER A 18 1.30 -8.34 -2.75
N ILE A 19 1.95 -9.43 -3.20
CA ILE A 19 1.28 -10.52 -3.93
C ILE A 19 0.29 -11.26 -3.03
N ALA A 20 0.68 -11.61 -1.81
CA ALA A 20 -0.18 -12.31 -0.86
C ALA A 20 -1.44 -11.47 -0.53
N ILE A 21 -1.29 -10.17 -0.32
CA ILE A 21 -2.38 -9.23 -0.06
C ILE A 21 -3.29 -9.10 -1.28
N TYR A 22 -2.71 -8.98 -2.48
CA TYR A 22 -3.47 -8.96 -3.73
C TYR A 22 -4.38 -10.19 -3.84
N LEU A 23 -3.81 -11.39 -3.64
CA LEU A 23 -4.55 -12.65 -3.70
C LEU A 23 -5.58 -12.77 -2.57
N ALA A 24 -5.27 -12.27 -1.36
CA ALA A 24 -6.19 -12.28 -0.23
C ALA A 24 -7.44 -11.41 -0.50
N ILE A 25 -7.28 -10.23 -1.11
CA ILE A 25 -8.40 -9.36 -1.51
C ILE A 25 -9.29 -10.07 -2.53
N VAL A 26 -8.68 -10.66 -3.57
CA VAL A 26 -9.42 -11.44 -4.58
C VAL A 26 -10.15 -12.62 -3.93
N LYS A 27 -9.48 -13.35 -3.04
CA LYS A 27 -10.05 -14.51 -2.33
C LYS A 27 -11.22 -14.11 -1.42
N ALA A 28 -11.19 -12.90 -0.85
CA ALA A 28 -12.27 -12.33 -0.03
C ALA A 28 -13.48 -11.85 -0.86
N GLY A 29 -13.44 -11.97 -2.19
CA GLY A 29 -14.48 -11.45 -3.09
C GLY A 29 -14.47 -9.92 -3.19
N CYS A 30 -13.38 -9.28 -2.80
CA CYS A 30 -13.17 -7.84 -2.93
C CYS A 30 -12.48 -7.52 -4.26
N GLN A 31 -12.52 -6.24 -4.66
CA GLN A 31 -11.87 -5.74 -5.87
C GLN A 31 -10.55 -5.07 -5.50
N VAL A 32 -9.46 -5.41 -6.20
CA VAL A 32 -8.16 -4.78 -5.97
C VAL A 32 -8.04 -3.47 -6.74
N VAL A 33 -7.60 -2.41 -6.07
CA VAL A 33 -7.21 -1.13 -6.68
C VAL A 33 -5.69 -0.98 -6.58
N SER A 34 -4.97 -1.28 -7.65
CA SER A 34 -3.50 -1.21 -7.66
C SER A 34 -3.00 0.23 -7.77
N ILE A 35 -2.27 0.71 -6.76
CA ILE A 35 -1.68 2.06 -6.75
C ILE A 35 -0.16 1.95 -6.64
N ALA A 36 0.56 2.43 -7.65
CA ALA A 36 2.01 2.37 -7.66
C ALA A 36 2.65 3.16 -6.50
N HIS A 37 3.67 2.58 -5.86
CA HIS A 37 4.44 3.22 -4.77
C HIS A 37 5.19 4.49 -5.22
N SER A 38 5.39 4.67 -6.53
CA SER A 38 6.04 5.84 -7.12
C SER A 38 5.14 7.08 -7.15
N PHE A 39 3.82 6.94 -7.01
CA PHE A 39 2.89 8.05 -7.13
C PHE A 39 3.03 9.09 -6.02
N SER A 40 2.68 10.33 -6.36
CA SER A 40 2.52 11.43 -5.40
C SER A 40 1.21 11.28 -4.62
N THR A 41 1.08 11.99 -3.49
CA THR A 41 -0.17 12.05 -2.71
C THR A 41 -1.38 12.37 -3.57
N SER A 42 -1.29 13.38 -4.46
CA SER A 42 -2.38 13.76 -5.38
C SER A 42 -2.77 12.64 -6.35
N GLN A 43 -1.79 11.89 -6.87
CA GLN A 43 -2.05 10.76 -7.77
C GLN A 43 -2.65 9.56 -7.05
N ILE A 44 -2.33 9.37 -5.77
CA ILE A 44 -2.96 8.34 -4.92
C ILE A 44 -4.41 8.74 -4.64
N GLU A 45 -4.64 9.98 -4.23
CA GLU A 45 -5.96 10.54 -3.95
C GLU A 45 -6.92 10.37 -5.14
N ILE A 46 -6.50 10.80 -6.33
CA ILE A 46 -7.29 10.66 -7.56
C ILE A 46 -7.75 9.21 -7.76
N ARG A 47 -6.88 8.23 -7.54
CA ARG A 47 -7.21 6.81 -7.72
C ARG A 47 -8.18 6.31 -6.66
N THR A 48 -7.97 6.69 -5.40
CA THR A 48 -8.89 6.32 -4.31
C THR A 48 -10.28 6.91 -4.51
N GLN A 49 -10.37 8.14 -5.05
CA GLN A 49 -11.64 8.81 -5.35
C GLN A 49 -12.33 8.19 -6.58
N LEU A 50 -11.62 8.04 -7.71
CA LEU A 50 -12.18 7.48 -8.94
C LEU A 50 -12.74 6.07 -8.75
N THR A 51 -12.11 5.30 -7.88
CA THR A 51 -12.55 3.92 -7.59
C THR A 51 -13.52 3.85 -6.42
N ASN A 52 -13.77 4.92 -5.67
CA ASN A 52 -14.52 4.88 -4.41
C ASN A 52 -13.99 3.76 -3.49
N THR A 53 -12.69 3.83 -3.18
CA THR A 53 -11.96 2.83 -2.39
C THR A 53 -12.49 2.77 -0.95
N THR A 54 -12.76 1.57 -0.44
CA THR A 54 -13.21 1.33 0.94
C THR A 54 -12.04 1.39 1.94
N ALA A 55 -10.88 0.86 1.55
CA ALA A 55 -9.66 0.87 2.37
C ALA A 55 -8.39 0.88 1.52
N ILE A 56 -7.31 1.42 2.07
CA ILE A 56 -5.98 1.37 1.46
C ILE A 56 -5.02 0.61 2.39
N ILE A 57 -4.39 -0.42 1.85
CA ILE A 57 -3.32 -1.17 2.47
C ILE A 57 -1.99 -0.58 1.99
N VAL A 58 -1.18 -0.09 2.92
CA VAL A 58 0.08 0.60 2.64
C VAL A 58 1.21 -0.04 3.44
N GLN A 59 2.40 -0.15 2.85
CA GLN A 59 3.61 -0.46 3.60
C GLN A 59 4.13 0.82 4.25
N GLU A 60 4.66 0.76 5.47
CA GLU A 60 5.16 1.97 6.13
C GLU A 60 6.25 2.71 5.31
N SER A 61 7.35 2.01 5.03
CA SER A 61 8.45 2.51 4.23
C SER A 61 9.25 1.37 3.60
N PHE A 62 10.05 1.67 2.60
CA PHE A 62 11.01 0.71 2.03
C PHE A 62 12.29 1.42 1.57
N VAL A 63 13.37 0.69 1.36
CA VAL A 63 14.65 1.24 0.86
C VAL A 63 14.82 0.91 -0.62
N ARG A 64 15.14 1.93 -1.43
CA ARG A 64 15.51 1.76 -2.84
C ARG A 64 16.71 2.62 -3.14
N ASN A 65 17.77 2.02 -3.69
CA ASN A 65 19.03 2.69 -4.00
C ASN A 65 19.61 3.46 -2.80
N GLY A 66 19.59 2.85 -1.61
CA GLY A 66 20.08 3.45 -0.36
C GLY A 66 19.22 4.58 0.20
N LYS A 67 18.11 4.94 -0.45
CA LYS A 67 17.18 5.97 0.03
C LYS A 67 15.92 5.31 0.63
N ARG A 68 15.56 5.73 1.84
CA ARG A 68 14.28 5.35 2.46
C ARG A 68 13.15 6.14 1.83
N ILE A 69 12.15 5.43 1.30
CA ILE A 69 10.93 5.98 0.74
C ILE A 69 9.81 5.71 1.73
N ASN A 70 9.23 6.77 2.31
CA ASN A 70 8.11 6.68 3.24
C ASN A 70 6.80 6.72 2.45
N LEU A 71 6.09 5.58 2.39
CA LEU A 71 4.81 5.48 1.68
C LEU A 71 3.65 5.88 2.57
N LEU A 72 3.72 5.54 3.86
CA LEU A 72 2.71 5.93 4.84
C LEU A 72 2.52 7.45 4.85
N GLN A 73 3.61 8.22 4.86
CA GLN A 73 3.57 9.68 4.81
C GLN A 73 2.78 10.22 3.62
N LYS A 74 2.87 9.58 2.44
CA LYS A 74 2.14 10.01 1.25
C LYS A 74 0.64 9.77 1.40
N VAL A 75 0.25 8.66 2.02
CA VAL A 75 -1.15 8.25 2.20
C VAL A 75 -1.82 9.02 3.33
N THR A 76 -1.13 9.26 4.44
CA THR A 76 -1.67 10.04 5.57
C THR A 76 -1.86 11.52 5.24
N ALA A 77 -1.16 12.02 4.23
CA ALA A 77 -1.34 13.39 3.73
C ALA A 77 -2.59 13.58 2.85
N ILE A 78 -3.36 12.53 2.57
CA ILE A 78 -4.60 12.62 1.79
C ILE A 78 -5.73 13.12 2.72
N PRO A 79 -6.40 14.25 2.43
CA PRO A 79 -7.38 14.86 3.34
C PRO A 79 -8.56 13.94 3.69
N ASN A 80 -9.05 13.18 2.71
CA ASN A 80 -10.18 12.25 2.85
C ASN A 80 -9.74 10.82 2.53
N ALA A 81 -8.64 10.38 3.14
CA ALA A 81 -8.15 9.02 2.93
C ALA A 81 -9.22 7.99 3.33
N PRO A 82 -9.40 6.91 2.55
CA PRO A 82 -10.22 5.78 2.99
C PRO A 82 -9.58 5.10 4.20
N ARG A 83 -10.26 4.10 4.77
CA ARG A 83 -9.74 3.35 5.91
C ARG A 83 -8.30 2.86 5.66
N LEU A 84 -7.37 3.24 6.53
CA LEU A 84 -5.96 2.92 6.38
C LEU A 84 -5.60 1.60 7.09
N ILE A 85 -4.86 0.74 6.41
CA ILE A 85 -4.26 -0.47 6.97
C ILE A 85 -2.76 -0.41 6.70
N VAL A 86 -1.95 -0.42 7.76
CA VAL A 86 -0.50 -0.30 7.65
C VAL A 86 0.13 -1.68 7.83
N ILE A 87 0.91 -2.09 6.84
CA ILE A 87 1.83 -3.21 6.96
C ILE A 87 3.12 -2.66 7.56
N ALA A 88 3.31 -2.95 8.85
CA ALA A 88 4.56 -2.65 9.53
C ALA A 88 5.69 -3.43 8.84
N ASN A 89 6.86 -2.80 8.74
CA ASN A 89 8.04 -3.55 8.36
C ASN A 89 8.36 -4.51 9.51
N ALA A 90 8.39 -5.81 9.24
CA ALA A 90 9.18 -6.71 10.08
C ALA A 90 10.60 -6.16 10.04
N ASP A 91 11.21 -5.96 11.21
CA ASP A 91 12.47 -5.24 11.41
C ASP A 91 13.41 -5.33 10.21
N ASP A 92 13.92 -4.17 9.76
CA ASP A 92 14.92 -4.03 8.68
C ASP A 92 16.03 -5.11 8.80
N GLU A 93 15.84 -6.31 8.22
CA GLU A 93 16.84 -7.38 8.34
C GLU A 93 18.07 -7.07 7.48
N PRO A 94 19.23 -7.57 7.91
CA PRO A 94 20.41 -6.77 8.17
C PRO A 94 21.06 -6.25 6.90
N ARG A 95 21.70 -5.09 7.03
CA ARG A 95 22.73 -4.61 6.11
C ARG A 95 23.75 -5.74 5.91
N LEU A 96 23.72 -6.39 4.75
CA LEU A 96 24.88 -7.13 4.26
C LEU A 96 25.99 -6.08 4.03
N SER A 97 26.76 -5.80 5.08
CA SER A 97 28.05 -5.17 4.97
C SER A 97 28.92 -6.10 4.13
N LYS A 98 29.11 -5.75 2.86
CA LYS A 98 30.21 -6.31 2.08
C LYS A 98 31.49 -5.88 2.80
N GLN A 99 32.16 -6.85 3.42
CA GLN A 99 33.60 -6.79 3.68
C GLN A 99 34.35 -6.76 2.34
#